data_AF-A0A7K2JLN5-F1
#
_entry.id   AF-A0A7K2JLN5-F1
#
_cell.length_a   1.000
_cell.length_b   1.000
_cell.length_c   1.000
_cell.angle_alpha   90.00
_cell.angle_beta   90.00
_cell.angle_gamma   90.00
#
_symmetry.space_group_name_H-M   'P 1'
#
loop_
_entity.id
_entity.type
_entity.pdbx_description
1 polymer ?
#
loop_
_entity_poly.entity_id
_entity_poly.type
_entity_poly.pdbx_seq_one_letter_code
_entity_poly.pdbx_strand_id
1 'polypeptide(L)' 'MTGAFHTIDAAMSPALGDVRSAGPGDLVYILPDATTRKDFPKYWEAAGVALSRGAQVVVVRRGETG' A
#
# COMPACT_ATOMS: atom_id res chain seq x y z
N MET A 1 19.26 3.97 6.08
CA MET A 1 18.23 4.50 5.17
C MET A 1 16.89 4.12 5.76
N THR A 2 16.06 5.09 6.13
CA THR A 2 14.70 4.86 6.64
C THR A 2 13.76 5.25 5.51
N GLY A 3 13.20 4.27 4.80
CA GLY A 3 12.17 4.53 3.78
C GLY A 3 10.83 4.84 4.42
N ALA A 4 9.92 5.42 3.65
CA ALA A 4 8.57 5.73 4.07
C ALA A 4 7.74 4.43 4.22
N PHE A 5 6.90 4.40 5.26
CA PHE A 5 5.97 3.31 5.51
C PHE A 5 4.53 3.79 5.29
N HIS A 6 3.84 3.16 4.34
CA HIS A 6 2.48 3.51 3.93
C HIS A 6 1.54 2.34 4.22
N THR A 7 0.63 2.49 5.19
CA THR A 7 -0.40 1.49 5.47
C THR A 7 -1.73 1.88 4.84
N ILE A 8 -2.36 0.94 4.13
CA ILE A 8 -3.68 1.10 3.54
C ILE A 8 -4.62 0.09 4.20
N ASP A 9 -5.67 0.58 4.87
CA ASP A 9 -6.71 -0.20 5.53
C ASP A 9 -8.11 0.41 5.30
N ALA A 10 -9.16 -0.18 5.86
CA ALA A 10 -10.54 0.29 5.63
C ALA A 10 -10.81 1.72 6.12
N ALA A 11 -10.12 2.19 7.15
CA ALA A 11 -10.35 3.47 7.82
C ALA A 11 -9.29 4.53 7.49
N MET A 12 -8.03 4.11 7.32
CA MET A 12 -6.88 4.97 7.10
C MET A 12 -6.15 4.60 5.81
N SER A 13 -5.71 5.65 5.13
CA SER A 13 -4.96 5.52 3.89
C SER A 13 -4.17 6.81 3.64
N PRO A 14 -2.94 6.72 3.11
CA PRO A 14 -2.17 7.89 2.72
C PRO A 14 -2.82 8.58 1.51
N ALA A 15 -2.33 9.77 1.16
CA ALA A 15 -2.73 10.36 -0.10
C ALA A 15 -2.28 9.45 -1.26
N LEU A 16 -3.10 9.32 -2.30
CA LEU A 16 -2.75 8.50 -3.48
C LEU A 16 -1.46 8.99 -4.16
N GLY A 17 -1.15 10.29 -4.06
CA GLY A 17 0.11 10.86 -4.56
C GLY A 17 1.34 10.34 -3.83
N ASP A 18 1.24 10.14 -2.52
CA ASP A 18 2.34 9.63 -1.68
C ASP A 18 2.62 8.17 -2.04
N VAL A 19 1.57 7.36 -2.12
CA VAL A 19 1.69 5.94 -2.53
C VAL A 19 2.34 5.83 -3.91
N ARG A 20 1.92 6.64 -4.90
CA ARG A 20 2.53 6.63 -6.24
C ARG A 20 3.99 7.11 -6.26
N SER A 21 4.38 7.92 -5.29
CA SER A 21 5.72 8.50 -5.22
C SER A 21 6.72 7.57 -4.53
N ALA A 22 6.24 6.58 -3.78
CA ALA A 22 7.06 5.58 -3.13
C ALA A 22 8.01 4.89 -4.13
N GLY A 23 9.22 4.60 -3.67
CA GLY A 23 10.31 4.05 -4.46
C GLY A 23 11.23 3.14 -3.64
N PRO A 24 12.49 2.95 -4.08
CA PRO A 24 13.39 2.00 -3.45
C PRO A 24 13.62 2.28 -1.96
N GLY A 25 13.38 1.27 -1.13
CA GLY A 25 13.47 1.36 0.32
C GLY A 25 12.17 1.72 1.03
N ASP A 26 11.14 2.17 0.30
CA ASP A 26 9.81 2.43 0.84
C ASP A 26 8.97 1.14 0.87
N LEU A 27 8.01 1.10 1.79
CA LEU A 27 7.11 -0.03 2.00
C LEU A 27 5.64 0.42 1.96
N VAL A 28 4.87 -0.19 1.05
CA VAL A 28 3.41 -0.07 0.97
C VAL A 28 2.80 -1.36 1.52
N TYR A 29 2.03 -1.24 2.60
CA TYR A 29 1.42 -2.35 3.32
C TYR A 29 -0.10 -2.29 3.15
N ILE A 30 -0.66 -3.25 2.43
CA ILE A 30 -2.10 -3.34 2.13
C ILE A 30 -2.72 -4.39 3.06
N LEU A 31 -3.54 -3.92 4.00
CA LEU A 31 -4.25 -4.79 4.93
C LEU A 31 -5.47 -5.47 4.27
N PRO A 32 -5.94 -6.62 4.80
CA PRO A 32 -7.00 -7.39 4.15
C PRO A 32 -8.32 -6.61 3.99
N ASP A 33 -8.61 -5.74 4.96
CA ASP A 33 -9.82 -4.92 5.02
C ASP A 33 -9.77 -3.71 4.07
N ALA A 34 -8.60 -3.34 3.53
CA ALA A 34 -8.47 -2.30 2.52
C ALA A 34 -9.36 -2.54 1.29
N THR A 35 -9.62 -3.81 0.96
CA THR A 35 -10.50 -4.22 -0.15
C THR A 35 -11.96 -3.78 0.04
N THR A 36 -12.37 -3.43 1.26
CA THR A 36 -13.72 -2.94 1.56
C THR A 36 -13.91 -1.46 1.22
N ARG A 37 -12.82 -0.72 0.95
CA ARG A 37 -12.89 0.69 0.58
C ARG A 37 -13.48 0.87 -0.82
N LYS A 38 -14.33 1.89 -0.97
CA LYS A 38 -14.92 2.27 -2.27
C LYS A 38 -13.88 2.72 -3.29
N ASP A 39 -12.79 3.31 -2.82
CA ASP A 39 -11.68 3.84 -3.62
C ASP A 39 -10.51 2.84 -3.72
N PHE A 40 -10.65 1.61 -3.22
CA PHE A 40 -9.60 0.60 -3.24
C PHE A 40 -8.96 0.39 -4.63
N PRO A 41 -9.71 0.36 -5.76
CA PRO A 41 -9.08 0.22 -7.07
C PRO A 41 -8.01 1.28 -7.37
N LYS A 42 -8.21 2.53 -6.88
CA LYS A 42 -7.23 3.61 -7.05
C LYS A 42 -5.97 3.37 -6.22
N TYR A 43 -6.13 2.82 -5.01
CA TYR A 43 -5.01 2.44 -4.15
C TYR A 43 -4.24 1.25 -4.72
N TRP A 44 -4.95 0.29 -5.31
CA TRP A 44 -4.33 -0.84 -6.00
C TRP A 44 -3.47 -0.38 -7.19
N GLU A 45 -4.00 0.53 -8.02
CA GLU A 45 -3.24 1.16 -9.10
C GLU A 45 -2.02 1.93 -8.57
N ALA A 46 -2.19 2.74 -7.51
CA ALA A 46 -1.10 3.49 -6.91
C ALA A 46 0.01 2.58 -6.37
N ALA A 47 -0.35 1.46 -5.73
CA ALA A 47 0.60 0.46 -5.27
C ALA A 47 1.33 -0.23 -6.44
N GLY A 48 0.64 -0.50 -7.56
CA GLY A 48 1.28 -1.00 -8.77
C GLY A 48 2.34 -0.04 -9.34
N VAL A 49 2.07 1.28 -9.30
CA VAL A 49 3.05 2.31 -9.67
C VAL A 49 4.24 2.31 -8.71
N ALA A 50 3.99 2.27 -7.40
CA ALA A 50 5.02 2.19 -6.37
C ALA A 50 5.96 0.99 -6.58
N LEU A 51 5.36 -0.20 -6.79
CA LEU A 51 6.08 -1.44 -7.08
C LEU A 51 6.98 -1.28 -8.31
N SER A 52 6.44 -0.70 -9.38
CA SER A 52 7.19 -0.47 -10.63
C SER A 52 8.36 0.51 -10.45
N ARG A 53 8.29 1.40 -9.44
CA ARG A 53 9.37 2.31 -9.06
C ARG A 53 10.41 1.67 -8.13
N GLY A 54 10.19 0.44 -7.68
CA GLY A 54 11.08 -0.29 -6.80
C GLY A 54 10.70 -0.25 -5.31
N ALA A 55 9.51 0.26 -4.97
CA ALA A 55 9.00 0.12 -3.61
C ALA A 55 8.62 -1.33 -3.31
N GLN A 56 8.71 -1.72 -2.04
CA GLN A 56 8.17 -3.00 -1.60
C GLN A 56 6.66 -2.86 -1.39
N VAL A 57 5.88 -3.78 -1.95
CA VAL A 57 4.43 -3.83 -1.75
C VAL A 57 4.06 -5.18 -1.14
N VAL A 58 3.44 -5.14 0.04
CA VAL A 58 2.98 -6.33 0.76
C VAL A 58 1.47 -6.32 0.84
N VAL A 59 0.85 -7.40 0.38
CA VAL A 59 -0.60 -7.60 0.45
C VAL A 59 -0.86 -8.70 1.46
N VAL A 60 -1.44 -8.33 2.59
CA VAL A 60 -1.75 -9.28 3.66
C VAL A 60 -3.06 -9.99 3.34
N ARG A 61 -3.07 -11.32 3.48
CA ARG A 61 -4.30 -12.10 3.35
C ARG A 61 -4.95 -12.29 4.72
N ARG A 62 -6.29 -12.37 4.73
CA ARG A 62 -7.04 -12.77 5.93
C ARG A 62 -6.69 -14.23 6.27
N GLY A 63 -5.70 -14.40 7.15
CA GLY A 63 -5.14 -15.71 7.52
C GLY A 63 -3.73 -15.64 8.12
N GLU A 64 -3.01 -14.53 7.96
CA GLU A 64 -1.68 -14.32 8.55
C GLU A 64 -1.81 -13.63 9.91
N THR A 65 -2.40 -14.33 10.88
CA THR A 65 -2.13 -14.11 12.31
C THR A 65 -1.81 -15.47 12.89
N GLY A 66 -0.54 -15.85 12.80
CA GLY A 66 0.04 -17.07 13.37
C GLY A 66 1.36 -16.71 14.00
#